data_AF-A0A6P7SDZ9-F1
#
_entry.id   AF-A0A6P7SDZ9-F1
#
_cell.length_a   1.000
_cell.length_b   1.000
_cell.length_c   1.000
_cell.angle_alpha   90.00
_cell.angle_beta   90.00
_cell.angle_gamma   90.00
#
_symmetry.space_group_name_H-M   'P 1'
#
loop_
_entity.id
_entity.type
_entity.pdbx_description
1 polymer ?
#
loop_
_entity_poly.entity_id
_entity_poly.type
_entity_poly.pdbx_seq_one_letter_code
_entity_poly.pdbx_strand_id
1 'polypeptide(L)'
;MRTLCIFALFTACLALTPSSYLTTLDLARFKSVFESALTSKDVQNIHYSLAGYFLLGETPANPEEICNSLKADTSSIASMYHVSTAAKLLKACKVKIDVGKTLLTNAIKPESPVLDIFHAFYALKNSGIPFDESAVLAALTESLKKDDSPASHGYAFIMATELSADVSKFYDSIEDIIAQADEVDEKYLQFEGGLYVTSLVVDGAYKLAEKVSKAPAISEDKVIKLTNYFLSRKHVHQLKSACHLLCVIKTLTVNSFHVPIAITRASSVAVSPVSPQVQVRVTNLMGAAIGKLGVTAESARHISDDAVVLSKKPFSPTSDKALYELNFLQNKPTRGFYKIIVSAAPTKPDKRFIGITGAEVQVKVTTHVSLENIEIGVADKDQTTATRTTKLQYPNKAANPLVADYHQKILMKFQLKDKSNGQLMTAHQAFVRLTNLKTKQEIIFVTEADNSMTNKFDLDVGSGAKDFGSLSGRYSMELIIGDAVIENPFSWYLADTVLTFPEATAPSKPAVNQYSPKPTINHEFKRPEKRPPKLVSFIFTALVVLPIFILFILWGKIGVNISNFPMSVSAIGFHVCLASIFGCYSLYWKSLNMFQTLKYVGLLSIPTFLFGNRLLSNIAAQRKK
;
A
#
# COMPACT_ATOMS: atom_id res chain seq x y z
N MET A 1 -2.28 12.39 25.98
CA MET A 1 -1.01 12.90 25.43
C MET A 1 0.04 12.85 26.52
N ARG A 2 0.61 11.68 26.77
CA ARG A 2 1.79 11.46 27.62
C ARG A 2 2.26 10.02 27.41
N THR A 3 3.55 9.91 27.09
CA THR A 3 4.40 8.72 27.20
C THR A 3 4.12 7.55 26.23
N LEU A 4 4.29 7.81 24.93
CA LEU A 4 4.69 6.79 23.96
C LEU A 4 6.23 6.81 23.86
N CYS A 5 6.92 6.36 24.92
CA CYS A 5 8.37 6.09 24.84
C CYS A 5 8.54 4.68 24.27
N ILE A 6 8.49 4.57 22.95
CA ILE A 6 8.97 3.38 22.25
C ILE A 6 10.48 3.32 22.51
N PHE A 7 10.88 2.28 23.25
CA PHE A 7 12.26 1.82 23.38
C PHE A 7 12.77 1.44 21.97
N ALA A 8 13.31 2.42 21.25
CA ALA A 8 14.21 2.15 20.13
C ALA A 8 15.63 2.05 20.71
N LEU A 9 15.93 0.93 21.38
CA LEU A 9 17.32 0.53 21.56
C LEU A 9 17.79 0.02 20.19
N PHE A 10 18.25 0.96 19.36
CA PHE A 10 19.08 0.63 18.21
C PHE A 10 20.37 0.03 18.77
N THR A 11 20.41 -1.29 18.97
CA THR A 11 21.68 -1.99 18.90
C THR A 11 22.17 -1.83 17.47
N ALA A 12 23.16 -0.94 17.28
CA ALA A 12 23.94 -0.84 16.05
C ALA A 12 24.35 -2.27 15.67
N CYS A 13 23.68 -2.81 14.66
CA CYS A 13 23.91 -4.16 14.20
C CYS A 13 25.07 -4.03 13.23
N LEU A 14 26.29 -4.10 13.76
CA LEU A 14 27.51 -4.09 12.96
C LEU A 14 27.38 -5.19 11.89
N ALA A 15 27.59 -4.81 10.63
CA ALA A 15 27.58 -5.73 9.51
C ALA A 15 28.87 -6.59 9.51
N LEU A 16 29.04 -7.43 10.53
CA LEU A 16 30.21 -8.30 10.68
C LEU A 16 30.21 -9.45 9.67
N THR A 17 29.02 -9.86 9.21
CA THR A 17 28.86 -10.97 8.26
C THR A 17 27.82 -10.63 7.18
N PRO A 18 27.88 -11.25 5.99
CA PRO A 18 26.82 -11.19 5.00
C PRO A 18 25.47 -11.64 5.60
N SER A 19 24.43 -10.82 5.43
CA SER A 19 23.11 -11.01 6.04
C SER A 19 22.24 -12.04 5.34
N SER A 20 22.63 -12.47 4.13
CA SER A 20 21.91 -13.42 3.28
C SER A 20 22.88 -14.06 2.29
N TYR A 21 22.36 -14.94 1.44
CA TYR A 21 22.99 -15.43 0.21
C TYR A 21 21.92 -15.52 -0.90
N LEU A 22 22.31 -15.88 -2.12
CA LEU A 22 21.38 -16.20 -3.19
C LEU A 22 20.85 -17.63 -3.02
N THR A 23 19.56 -17.75 -2.69
CA THR A 23 18.91 -19.05 -2.53
C THR A 23 18.66 -19.73 -3.89
N THR A 24 18.36 -21.02 -3.88
CA THR A 24 17.94 -21.74 -5.10
C THR A 24 16.72 -21.09 -5.76
N LEU A 25 15.79 -20.55 -4.97
CA LEU A 25 14.65 -19.78 -5.46
C LEU A 25 15.08 -18.45 -6.10
N ASP A 26 16.04 -17.75 -5.50
CA ASP A 26 16.57 -16.50 -6.06
C ASP A 26 17.28 -16.76 -7.40
N LEU A 27 18.09 -17.82 -7.49
CA LEU A 27 18.76 -18.25 -8.72
C LEU A 27 17.76 -18.67 -9.81
N ALA A 28 16.71 -19.41 -9.46
CA ALA A 28 15.63 -19.77 -10.39
C ALA A 28 14.87 -18.55 -10.90
N ARG A 29 14.64 -17.55 -10.03
CA ARG A 29 14.03 -16.27 -10.45
C ARG A 29 14.93 -15.51 -11.43
N PHE A 30 16.24 -15.40 -11.14
CA PHE A 30 17.18 -14.79 -12.08
C PHE A 30 17.19 -15.52 -13.42
N LYS A 31 17.21 -16.86 -13.41
CA LYS A 31 17.10 -17.68 -14.62
C LYS A 31 15.87 -17.29 -15.43
N SER A 32 14.69 -17.26 -14.81
CA SER A 32 13.43 -16.90 -15.47
C SER A 32 13.46 -15.48 -16.05
N VAL A 33 14.02 -14.51 -15.33
CA VAL A 33 14.15 -13.11 -15.78
C VAL A 33 14.99 -13.04 -17.06
N PHE A 34 16.16 -13.68 -17.10
CA PHE A 34 17.01 -13.66 -18.29
C PHE A 34 16.42 -14.48 -19.43
N GLU A 35 15.86 -15.66 -19.15
CA GLU A 35 15.26 -16.53 -20.16
C GLU A 35 14.14 -15.82 -20.92
N SER A 36 13.30 -15.06 -20.22
CA SER A 36 12.19 -14.31 -20.84
C SER A 36 12.62 -13.24 -21.85
N ALA A 37 13.88 -12.79 -21.78
CA ALA A 37 14.40 -11.70 -22.61
C ALA A 37 15.44 -12.17 -23.66
N LEU A 38 15.72 -13.47 -23.75
CA LEU A 38 16.60 -14.04 -24.79
C LEU A 38 16.07 -13.84 -26.21
N THR A 39 14.74 -13.74 -26.38
CA THR A 39 14.05 -13.51 -27.66
C THR A 39 13.59 -12.06 -27.85
N SER A 40 14.13 -11.13 -27.06
CA SER A 40 13.82 -9.70 -27.17
C SER A 40 14.22 -9.13 -28.54
N LYS A 41 13.57 -8.05 -28.97
CA LYS A 41 14.01 -7.28 -30.16
C LYS A 41 15.15 -6.31 -29.85
N ASP A 42 15.36 -6.00 -28.58
CA ASP A 42 16.39 -5.07 -28.13
C ASP A 42 17.70 -5.84 -27.85
N VAL A 43 18.74 -5.49 -28.61
CA VAL A 43 20.07 -6.11 -28.52
C VAL A 43 20.72 -5.94 -27.15
N GLN A 44 20.39 -4.86 -26.42
CA GLN A 44 20.87 -4.65 -25.06
C GLN A 44 20.26 -5.68 -24.10
N ASN A 45 18.96 -5.95 -24.24
CA ASN A 45 18.27 -6.94 -23.44
C ASN A 45 18.78 -8.35 -23.75
N ILE A 46 19.00 -8.69 -25.03
CA ILE A 46 19.59 -9.98 -25.43
C ILE A 46 20.99 -10.14 -24.80
N HIS A 47 21.85 -9.13 -24.89
CA HIS A 47 23.20 -9.16 -24.31
C HIS A 47 23.14 -9.46 -22.80
N TYR A 48 22.45 -8.63 -22.00
CA TYR A 48 22.42 -8.82 -20.55
C TYR A 48 21.73 -10.13 -20.14
N SER A 49 20.75 -10.59 -20.93
CA SER A 49 20.11 -11.90 -20.73
C SER A 49 21.09 -13.04 -20.95
N LEU A 50 21.80 -13.06 -22.07
CA LEU A 50 22.83 -14.07 -22.34
C LEU A 50 23.91 -14.06 -21.27
N ALA A 51 24.44 -12.89 -20.93
CA ALA A 51 25.48 -12.74 -19.92
C ALA A 51 25.02 -13.29 -18.56
N GLY A 52 23.81 -12.92 -18.11
CA GLY A 52 23.21 -13.44 -16.88
C GLY A 52 23.00 -14.95 -16.92
N TYR A 53 22.49 -15.48 -18.03
CA TYR A 53 22.24 -16.92 -18.22
C TYR A 53 23.52 -17.75 -18.12
N PHE A 54 24.59 -17.32 -18.80
CA PHE A 54 25.90 -17.96 -18.71
C PHE A 54 26.54 -17.80 -17.32
N LEU A 55 26.32 -16.68 -16.62
CA LEU A 55 26.81 -16.49 -15.26
C LEU A 55 26.21 -17.51 -14.29
N LEU A 56 24.96 -17.91 -14.50
CA LEU A 56 24.25 -18.97 -13.78
C LEU A 56 24.69 -20.40 -14.18
N GLY A 57 25.56 -20.54 -15.17
CA GLY A 57 26.00 -21.84 -15.68
C GLY A 57 25.01 -22.49 -16.65
N GLU A 58 24.04 -21.74 -17.14
CA GLU A 58 23.03 -22.21 -18.08
C GLU A 58 23.44 -21.91 -19.53
N THR A 59 22.96 -22.72 -20.47
CA THR A 59 23.18 -22.51 -21.91
C THR A 59 21.85 -22.38 -22.64
N PRO A 60 21.67 -21.39 -23.53
CA PRO A 60 20.42 -21.21 -24.25
C PRO A 60 20.14 -22.42 -25.17
N ALA A 61 18.86 -22.81 -25.29
CA ALA A 61 18.46 -23.96 -26.11
C ALA A 61 18.69 -23.74 -27.61
N ASN A 62 18.45 -22.52 -28.11
CA ASN A 62 18.55 -22.16 -29.53
C ASN A 62 19.64 -21.09 -29.77
N PRO A 63 20.94 -21.38 -29.56
CA PRO A 63 22.00 -20.39 -29.70
C PRO A 63 22.13 -19.82 -31.13
N GLU A 64 21.83 -20.62 -32.16
CA GLU A 64 21.88 -20.19 -33.56
C GLU A 64 20.78 -19.18 -33.90
N GLU A 65 19.57 -19.38 -33.38
CA GLU A 65 18.44 -18.47 -33.59
C GLU A 65 18.70 -17.11 -32.96
N ILE A 66 19.24 -17.11 -31.73
CA ILE A 66 19.66 -15.88 -31.05
C ILE A 66 20.78 -15.20 -31.83
N CYS A 67 21.77 -15.95 -32.33
CA CYS A 67 22.82 -15.36 -33.16
C CYS A 67 22.27 -14.69 -34.43
N ASN A 68 21.30 -15.33 -35.10
CA ASN A 68 20.68 -14.79 -36.32
C ASN A 68 19.83 -13.53 -36.06
N SER A 69 19.32 -13.34 -34.84
CA SER A 69 18.55 -12.16 -34.45
C SER A 69 19.42 -10.94 -34.12
N LEU A 70 20.72 -11.16 -33.80
CA LEU A 70 21.67 -10.11 -33.48
C LEU A 70 22.03 -9.26 -34.72
N LYS A 71 21.45 -8.07 -34.80
CA LYS A 71 21.75 -7.07 -35.84
C LYS A 71 22.23 -5.77 -35.21
N ALA A 72 23.46 -5.38 -35.53
CA ALA A 72 24.01 -4.11 -35.07
C ALA A 72 23.47 -2.94 -35.91
N ASP A 73 23.10 -1.86 -35.23
CA ASP A 73 23.00 -0.54 -35.84
C ASP A 73 24.40 0.06 -35.91
N THR A 74 24.97 0.12 -37.11
CA THR A 74 26.35 0.59 -37.33
C THR A 74 26.51 2.09 -37.15
N SER A 75 25.42 2.83 -36.92
CA SER A 75 25.44 4.25 -36.54
C SER A 75 25.53 4.46 -35.02
N SER A 76 25.38 3.40 -34.22
CA SER A 76 25.36 3.45 -32.76
C SER A 76 26.48 2.62 -32.13
N ILE A 77 27.38 3.29 -31.39
CA ILE A 77 28.49 2.65 -30.66
C ILE A 77 27.95 1.65 -29.63
N ALA A 78 26.90 2.02 -28.89
CA ALA A 78 26.27 1.15 -27.90
C ALA A 78 25.65 -0.11 -28.54
N SER A 79 24.99 0.03 -29.70
CA SER A 79 24.42 -1.12 -30.41
C SER A 79 25.49 -2.11 -30.83
N MET A 80 26.58 -1.61 -31.43
CA MET A 80 27.73 -2.45 -31.81
C MET A 80 28.39 -3.15 -30.61
N TYR A 81 28.50 -2.48 -29.46
CA TYR A 81 28.97 -3.07 -28.21
C TYR A 81 28.07 -4.22 -27.74
N HIS A 82 26.75 -3.99 -27.64
CA HIS A 82 25.84 -5.02 -27.15
C HIS A 82 25.81 -6.24 -28.08
N VAL A 83 25.79 -6.03 -29.39
CA VAL A 83 25.79 -7.11 -30.39
C VAL A 83 27.09 -7.90 -30.39
N SER A 84 28.24 -7.23 -30.39
CA SER A 84 29.55 -7.91 -30.38
C SER A 84 29.78 -8.69 -29.09
N THR A 85 29.33 -8.17 -27.94
CA THR A 85 29.46 -8.86 -26.65
C THR A 85 28.52 -10.07 -26.57
N ALA A 86 27.27 -9.93 -27.02
CA ALA A 86 26.34 -11.05 -27.14
C ALA A 86 26.89 -12.15 -28.07
N ALA A 87 27.44 -11.77 -29.22
CA ALA A 87 28.03 -12.71 -30.17
C ALA A 87 29.22 -13.47 -29.59
N LYS A 88 30.12 -12.77 -28.88
CA LYS A 88 31.28 -13.39 -28.20
C LYS A 88 30.85 -14.42 -27.15
N LEU A 89 29.79 -14.16 -26.40
CA LEU A 89 29.26 -15.11 -25.41
C LEU A 89 28.77 -16.41 -26.06
N LEU A 90 28.22 -16.34 -27.28
CA LEU A 90 27.75 -17.51 -28.03
C LEU A 90 28.88 -18.30 -28.72
N LYS A 91 30.14 -17.83 -28.67
CA LYS A 91 31.38 -18.41 -29.24
C LYS A 91 31.38 -18.65 -30.76
N ALA A 92 30.37 -19.30 -31.32
CA ALA A 92 30.23 -19.62 -32.74
C ALA A 92 29.52 -18.52 -33.55
N CYS A 93 29.09 -17.43 -32.90
CA CYS A 93 28.34 -16.36 -33.56
C CYS A 93 29.27 -15.30 -34.17
N LYS A 94 29.12 -15.05 -35.48
CA LYS A 94 29.85 -13.99 -36.19
C LYS A 94 28.89 -12.88 -36.61
N VAL A 95 29.12 -11.68 -36.10
CA VAL A 95 28.33 -10.48 -36.38
C VAL A 95 29.14 -9.49 -37.22
N LYS A 96 28.51 -8.88 -38.21
CA LYS A 96 29.17 -7.89 -39.08
C LYS A 96 29.11 -6.51 -38.42
N ILE A 97 30.20 -6.09 -37.80
CA ILE A 97 30.36 -4.72 -37.27
C ILE A 97 31.44 -3.91 -37.99
N ASP A 98 32.16 -4.50 -38.95
CA ASP A 98 33.29 -3.87 -39.65
C ASP A 98 32.93 -2.56 -40.35
N VAL A 99 31.69 -2.44 -40.80
CA VAL A 99 31.15 -1.22 -41.44
C VAL A 99 31.19 -0.02 -40.48
N GLY A 100 31.07 -0.25 -39.17
CA GLY A 100 31.18 0.77 -38.13
C GLY A 100 32.59 1.01 -37.60
N LYS A 101 33.63 0.34 -38.14
CA LYS A 101 35.01 0.40 -37.63
C LYS A 101 35.52 1.84 -37.45
N THR A 102 35.32 2.70 -38.45
CA THR A 102 35.77 4.10 -38.39
C THR A 102 35.11 4.87 -37.25
N LEU A 103 33.81 4.64 -37.01
CA LEU A 103 33.08 5.26 -35.91
C LEU A 103 33.62 4.78 -34.55
N LEU A 104 33.87 3.48 -34.41
CA LEU A 104 34.43 2.88 -33.18
C LEU A 104 35.84 3.41 -32.90
N THR A 105 36.73 3.44 -33.89
CA THR A 105 38.08 3.97 -33.71
C THR A 105 38.06 5.46 -33.35
N ASN A 106 37.19 6.26 -33.99
CA ASN A 106 37.05 7.69 -33.70
C ASN A 106 36.44 7.99 -32.32
N ALA A 107 35.77 7.01 -31.70
CA ALA A 107 35.26 7.13 -30.35
C ALA A 107 36.36 6.96 -29.29
N ILE A 108 37.47 6.30 -29.61
CA ILE A 108 38.63 6.13 -28.72
C ILE A 108 39.52 7.37 -28.83
N LYS A 109 39.10 8.44 -28.17
CA LYS A 109 39.84 9.71 -28.10
C LYS A 109 39.59 10.44 -26.77
N PRO A 110 40.50 11.34 -26.35
CA PRO A 110 40.42 12.05 -25.08
C PRO A 110 39.16 12.89 -24.83
N GLU A 111 38.43 13.30 -25.87
CA GLU A 111 37.21 14.10 -25.75
C GLU A 111 35.94 13.27 -25.57
N SER A 112 36.03 11.95 -25.78
CA SER A 112 34.86 11.07 -25.69
C SER A 112 34.52 10.73 -24.23
N PRO A 113 33.22 10.55 -23.91
CA PRO A 113 32.80 10.00 -22.63
C PRO A 113 33.41 8.60 -22.39
N VAL A 114 33.76 8.28 -21.14
CA VAL A 114 34.36 6.98 -20.78
C VAL A 114 33.47 5.80 -21.20
N LEU A 115 32.14 5.96 -21.13
CA LEU A 115 31.19 4.94 -21.58
C LEU A 115 31.29 4.64 -23.09
N ASP A 116 31.48 5.66 -23.92
CA ASP A 116 31.62 5.48 -25.37
C ASP A 116 32.96 4.83 -25.72
N ILE A 117 34.03 5.22 -25.01
CA ILE A 117 35.35 4.57 -25.10
C ILE A 117 35.22 3.09 -24.71
N PHE A 118 34.52 2.79 -23.61
CA PHE A 118 34.27 1.43 -23.13
C PHE A 118 33.51 0.58 -24.15
N HIS A 119 32.40 1.10 -24.68
CA HIS A 119 31.62 0.42 -25.70
C HIS A 119 32.44 0.20 -26.99
N ALA A 120 33.18 1.21 -27.43
CA ALA A 120 34.00 1.12 -28.64
C ALA A 120 35.14 0.11 -28.50
N PHE A 121 35.86 0.15 -27.38
CA PHE A 121 36.94 -0.78 -27.04
C PHE A 121 36.46 -2.24 -27.07
N TYR A 122 35.39 -2.55 -26.33
CA TYR A 122 34.86 -3.91 -26.29
C TYR A 122 34.26 -4.35 -27.63
N ALA A 123 33.65 -3.44 -28.41
CA ALA A 123 33.18 -3.75 -29.75
C ALA A 123 34.33 -4.18 -30.68
N LEU A 124 35.41 -3.39 -30.74
CA LEU A 124 36.60 -3.72 -31.54
C LEU A 124 37.23 -5.03 -31.08
N LYS A 125 37.44 -5.18 -29.77
CA LYS A 125 38.05 -6.38 -29.17
C LYS A 125 37.23 -7.64 -29.42
N ASN A 126 35.92 -7.60 -29.20
CA ASN A 126 35.06 -8.77 -29.31
C ASN A 126 34.91 -9.26 -30.75
N SER A 127 35.09 -8.38 -31.73
CA SER A 127 35.07 -8.71 -33.16
C SER A 127 36.44 -8.95 -33.78
N GLY A 128 37.51 -8.95 -32.97
CA GLY A 128 38.87 -9.21 -33.44
C GLY A 128 39.42 -8.13 -34.38
N ILE A 129 38.87 -6.92 -34.33
CA ILE A 129 39.36 -5.78 -35.10
C ILE A 129 40.55 -5.18 -34.34
N PRO A 130 41.73 -5.02 -34.96
CA PRO A 130 42.88 -4.41 -34.30
C PRO A 130 42.58 -2.99 -33.82
N PHE A 131 43.02 -2.68 -32.60
CA PHE A 131 42.94 -1.36 -31.99
C PHE A 131 44.28 -1.00 -31.35
N ASP A 132 44.53 0.29 -31.15
CA ASP A 132 45.77 0.80 -30.54
C ASP A 132 45.61 0.87 -29.01
N GLU A 133 46.30 -0.01 -28.28
CA GLU A 133 46.28 -0.03 -26.81
C GLU A 133 46.80 1.28 -26.19
N SER A 134 47.78 1.94 -26.82
CA SER A 134 48.33 3.20 -26.32
C SER A 134 47.32 4.33 -26.46
N ALA A 135 46.59 4.36 -27.57
CA ALA A 135 45.50 5.31 -27.79
C ALA A 135 44.36 5.10 -26.78
N VAL A 136 43.99 3.85 -26.48
CA VAL A 136 42.99 3.53 -25.44
C VAL A 136 43.43 4.02 -24.07
N LEU A 137 44.68 3.73 -23.68
CA LEU A 137 45.21 4.15 -22.38
C LEU A 137 45.31 5.68 -22.26
N ALA A 138 45.73 6.37 -23.32
CA ALA A 138 45.77 7.82 -23.37
C ALA A 138 44.36 8.44 -23.30
N ALA A 139 43.41 7.93 -24.09
CA ALA A 139 42.02 8.39 -24.09
C ALA A 139 41.36 8.18 -22.72
N LEU A 140 41.54 7.00 -22.12
CA LEU A 140 41.01 6.67 -20.80
C LEU A 140 41.61 7.57 -19.71
N THR A 141 42.92 7.75 -19.72
CA THR A 141 43.63 8.59 -18.75
C THR A 141 43.19 10.04 -18.80
N GLU A 142 42.97 10.58 -19.99
CA GLU A 142 42.56 11.99 -20.15
C GLU A 142 41.06 12.18 -19.92
N SER A 143 40.22 11.22 -20.31
CA SER A 143 38.78 11.27 -20.06
C SER A 143 38.45 11.21 -18.56
N LEU A 144 39.18 10.40 -17.78
CA LEU A 144 39.00 10.35 -16.31
C LEU A 144 39.43 11.65 -15.58
N LYS A 145 40.31 12.47 -16.16
CA LYS A 145 40.60 13.81 -15.60
C LYS A 145 39.40 14.75 -15.72
N LYS A 146 38.53 14.52 -16.71
CA LYS A 146 37.33 15.33 -16.96
C LYS A 146 36.12 14.79 -16.20
N ASP A 147 36.02 13.47 -16.06
CA ASP A 147 34.95 12.78 -15.35
C ASP A 147 35.52 11.75 -14.36
N ASP A 148 35.65 12.20 -13.11
CA ASP A 148 36.16 11.42 -11.99
C ASP A 148 35.05 10.61 -11.27
N SER A 149 33.90 10.39 -11.92
CA SER A 149 32.80 9.67 -11.29
C SER A 149 33.13 8.19 -11.04
N PRO A 150 32.53 7.57 -10.00
CA PRO A 150 32.69 6.14 -9.74
C PRO A 150 32.29 5.26 -10.93
N ALA A 151 31.27 5.64 -11.70
CA ALA A 151 30.85 4.90 -12.88
C ALA A 151 31.96 4.86 -13.95
N SER A 152 32.58 6.00 -14.22
CA SER A 152 33.68 6.13 -15.18
C SER A 152 34.91 5.34 -14.73
N HIS A 153 35.24 5.35 -13.43
CA HIS A 153 36.28 4.49 -12.87
C HIS A 153 35.94 2.99 -12.96
N GLY A 154 34.69 2.60 -12.72
CA GLY A 154 34.25 1.21 -12.88
C GLY A 154 34.46 0.68 -14.29
N TYR A 155 34.13 1.48 -15.32
CA TYR A 155 34.45 1.13 -16.71
C TYR A 155 35.95 1.07 -16.98
N ALA A 156 36.71 2.03 -16.44
CA ALA A 156 38.17 2.07 -16.56
C ALA A 156 38.84 0.82 -15.97
N PHE A 157 38.43 0.40 -14.78
CA PHE A 157 38.97 -0.79 -14.10
C PHE A 157 38.76 -2.04 -14.94
N ILE A 158 37.55 -2.21 -15.50
CA ILE A 158 37.24 -3.35 -16.35
C ILE A 158 38.08 -3.31 -17.64
N MET A 159 38.20 -2.16 -18.33
CA MET A 159 39.06 -2.06 -19.52
C MET A 159 40.53 -2.33 -19.22
N ALA A 160 41.04 -1.82 -18.10
CA ALA A 160 42.43 -2.00 -17.69
C ALA A 160 42.81 -3.48 -17.51
N THR A 161 41.87 -4.36 -17.15
CA THR A 161 42.14 -5.81 -17.05
C THR A 161 42.59 -6.42 -18.39
N GLU A 162 42.18 -5.80 -19.49
CA GLU A 162 42.31 -6.30 -20.84
C GLU A 162 43.50 -5.72 -21.60
N LEU A 163 44.17 -4.72 -21.04
CA LEU A 163 45.35 -4.09 -21.63
C LEU A 163 46.64 -4.86 -21.24
N SER A 164 47.66 -4.74 -22.09
CA SER A 164 49.00 -5.28 -21.81
C SER A 164 49.95 -4.24 -21.18
N ALA A 165 49.61 -2.95 -21.32
CA ALA A 165 50.36 -1.84 -20.75
C ALA A 165 50.30 -1.79 -19.21
N ASP A 166 51.12 -0.92 -18.61
CA ASP A 166 51.08 -0.66 -17.16
C ASP A 166 49.75 0.00 -16.76
N VAL A 167 49.02 -0.67 -15.88
CA VAL A 167 47.70 -0.26 -15.37
C VAL A 167 47.74 0.13 -13.89
N SER A 168 48.93 0.26 -13.30
CA SER A 168 49.12 0.56 -11.87
C SER A 168 48.37 1.82 -11.44
N LYS A 169 48.34 2.85 -12.29
CA LYS A 169 47.59 4.10 -12.02
C LYS A 169 46.10 3.87 -11.75
N PHE A 170 45.47 2.96 -12.50
CA PHE A 170 44.06 2.64 -12.29
C PHE A 170 43.88 1.82 -11.02
N TYR A 171 44.81 0.90 -10.73
CA TYR A 171 44.77 0.12 -9.50
C TYR A 171 44.93 1.01 -8.26
N ASP A 172 45.84 1.98 -8.30
CA ASP A 172 46.08 2.89 -7.16
C ASP A 172 44.85 3.76 -6.86
N SER A 173 44.04 4.10 -7.87
CA SER A 173 42.78 4.84 -7.67
C SER A 173 41.65 4.03 -7.02
N ILE A 174 41.78 2.71 -6.84
CA ILE A 174 40.72 1.89 -6.23
C ILE A 174 40.38 2.36 -4.82
N GLU A 175 41.40 2.70 -4.01
CA GLU A 175 41.20 3.15 -2.63
C GLU A 175 40.38 4.45 -2.57
N ASP A 176 40.77 5.43 -3.39
CA ASP A 176 40.12 6.74 -3.48
C ASP A 176 38.67 6.61 -3.94
N ILE A 177 38.40 5.81 -4.97
CA ILE A 177 37.03 5.59 -5.47
C ILE A 177 36.18 4.87 -4.42
N ILE A 178 36.72 3.86 -3.72
CA ILE A 178 35.99 3.16 -2.67
C ILE A 178 35.70 4.06 -1.47
N ALA A 179 36.53 5.07 -1.21
CA ALA A 179 36.29 6.07 -0.17
C ALA A 179 35.10 7.00 -0.48
N GLN A 180 34.69 7.12 -1.75
CA GLN A 180 33.51 7.91 -2.15
C GLN A 180 32.18 7.17 -1.94
N ALA A 181 32.19 5.91 -1.50
CA ALA A 181 30.96 5.16 -1.24
C ALA A 181 30.22 5.70 -0.01
N ASP A 182 28.91 5.91 -0.14
CA ASP A 182 28.02 6.31 0.93
C ASP A 182 27.71 5.14 1.86
N GLU A 183 27.86 5.39 3.17
CA GLU A 183 27.45 4.46 4.21
C GLU A 183 25.99 4.67 4.60
N VAL A 184 25.21 3.59 4.62
CA VAL A 184 23.79 3.59 5.01
C VAL A 184 23.57 2.63 6.18
N ASP A 185 23.05 3.17 7.28
CA ASP A 185 22.69 2.46 8.51
C ASP A 185 23.82 1.57 9.10
N GLU A 186 25.09 1.93 8.87
CA GLU A 186 26.28 1.15 9.24
C GLU A 186 26.30 -0.29 8.66
N LYS A 187 25.41 -0.59 7.71
CA LYS A 187 25.16 -1.93 7.18
C LYS A 187 25.49 -2.08 5.71
N TYR A 188 25.42 -0.97 4.99
CA TYR A 188 25.52 -0.95 3.54
C TYR A 188 26.51 0.12 3.10
N LEU A 189 27.25 -0.19 2.04
CA LEU A 189 27.99 0.78 1.27
C LEU A 189 27.45 0.78 -0.16
N GLN A 190 27.29 1.97 -0.73
CA GLN A 190 26.73 2.15 -2.05
C GLN A 190 27.29 3.40 -2.71
N PHE A 191 27.15 3.51 -4.04
CA PHE A 191 27.37 4.76 -4.76
C PHE A 191 26.04 5.38 -5.19
N GLU A 192 26.00 6.70 -5.41
CA GLU A 192 24.81 7.44 -5.87
C GLU A 192 24.15 6.82 -7.13
N GLY A 193 24.94 6.21 -8.02
CA GLY A 193 24.46 5.51 -9.22
C GLY A 193 23.77 4.16 -8.96
N GLY A 194 23.51 3.83 -7.70
CA GLY A 194 22.73 2.66 -7.28
C GLY A 194 23.41 1.33 -7.56
N LEU A 195 22.59 0.29 -7.74
CA LEU A 195 23.06 -1.10 -7.82
C LEU A 195 24.03 -1.31 -8.98
N TYR A 196 23.72 -0.70 -10.12
CA TYR A 196 24.52 -0.83 -11.32
C TYR A 196 25.93 -0.27 -11.13
N VAL A 197 26.07 0.99 -10.70
CA VAL A 197 27.38 1.62 -10.52
C VAL A 197 28.17 0.93 -9.40
N THR A 198 27.50 0.61 -8.29
CA THR A 198 28.15 -0.07 -7.17
C THR A 198 28.69 -1.45 -7.57
N SER A 199 27.92 -2.24 -8.32
CA SER A 199 28.38 -3.54 -8.81
C SER A 199 29.48 -3.41 -9.86
N LEU A 200 29.40 -2.41 -10.75
CA LEU A 200 30.42 -2.13 -11.77
C LEU A 200 31.79 -1.81 -11.14
N VAL A 201 31.81 -0.90 -10.16
CA VAL A 201 33.05 -0.48 -9.46
C VAL A 201 33.69 -1.64 -8.73
N VAL A 202 32.91 -2.36 -7.92
CA VAL A 202 33.44 -3.48 -7.11
C VAL A 202 33.90 -4.63 -8.00
N ASP A 203 33.11 -5.01 -9.01
CA ASP A 203 33.49 -6.07 -9.96
C ASP A 203 34.77 -5.69 -10.72
N GLY A 204 34.87 -4.44 -11.20
CA GLY A 204 36.05 -3.92 -11.89
C GLY A 204 37.29 -3.89 -11.00
N ALA A 205 37.17 -3.39 -9.76
CA ALA A 205 38.26 -3.30 -8.80
C ALA A 205 38.86 -4.68 -8.48
N TYR A 206 38.01 -5.69 -8.24
CA TYR A 206 38.48 -7.06 -7.96
C TYR A 206 39.11 -7.73 -9.18
N LYS A 207 38.53 -7.55 -10.38
CA LYS A 207 39.14 -8.08 -11.61
C LYS A 207 40.50 -7.44 -11.90
N LEU A 208 40.61 -6.12 -11.69
CA LEU A 208 41.88 -5.40 -11.87
C LEU A 208 42.92 -5.85 -10.83
N ALA A 209 42.51 -6.02 -9.58
CA ALA A 209 43.34 -6.56 -8.51
C ALA A 209 43.89 -7.96 -8.86
N GLU A 210 43.08 -8.83 -9.46
CA GLU A 210 43.54 -10.15 -9.94
C GLU A 210 44.56 -10.01 -11.06
N LYS A 211 44.33 -9.12 -12.03
CA LYS A 211 45.26 -8.85 -13.13
C LYS A 211 46.64 -8.41 -12.61
N VAL A 212 46.69 -7.55 -11.59
CA VAL A 212 47.95 -7.07 -10.99
C VAL A 212 48.47 -7.99 -9.86
N SER A 213 47.74 -9.06 -9.54
CA SER A 213 48.05 -9.99 -8.44
C SER A 213 48.27 -9.33 -7.07
N LYS A 214 47.55 -8.23 -6.80
CA LYS A 214 47.64 -7.45 -5.55
C LYS A 214 46.24 -7.22 -5.00
N ALA A 215 46.02 -7.53 -3.71
CA ALA A 215 44.70 -7.41 -3.09
C ALA A 215 44.15 -5.99 -3.20
N PRO A 216 42.87 -5.77 -3.54
CA PRO A 216 42.33 -4.41 -3.64
C PRO A 216 42.39 -3.73 -2.26
N ALA A 217 42.67 -2.43 -2.24
CA ALA A 217 42.74 -1.61 -1.01
C ALA A 217 41.34 -1.34 -0.44
N ILE A 218 40.65 -2.40 -0.03
CA ILE A 218 39.28 -2.39 0.51
C ILE A 218 39.31 -3.21 1.80
N SER A 219 38.99 -2.58 2.93
CA SER A 219 38.95 -3.28 4.22
C SER A 219 37.82 -4.31 4.28
N GLU A 220 37.98 -5.37 5.08
CA GLU A 220 36.99 -6.45 5.19
C GLU A 220 35.59 -5.93 5.54
N ASP A 221 35.47 -4.98 6.48
CA ASP A 221 34.20 -4.33 6.84
C ASP A 221 33.51 -3.69 5.63
N LYS A 222 34.26 -2.95 4.81
CA LYS A 222 33.73 -2.33 3.59
C LYS A 222 33.24 -3.40 2.62
N VAL A 223 33.97 -4.50 2.46
CA VAL A 223 33.54 -5.62 1.59
C VAL A 223 32.25 -6.24 2.10
N ILE A 224 32.09 -6.44 3.42
CA ILE A 224 30.84 -6.98 3.99
C ILE A 224 29.68 -6.02 3.79
N LYS A 225 29.86 -4.72 4.04
CA LYS A 225 28.83 -3.69 3.80
C LYS A 225 28.39 -3.63 2.33
N LEU A 226 29.34 -3.66 1.39
CA LEU A 226 29.06 -3.76 -0.06
C LEU A 226 28.31 -5.06 -0.39
N THR A 227 28.72 -6.18 0.20
CA THR A 227 28.07 -7.49 0.01
C THR A 227 26.62 -7.48 0.50
N ASN A 228 26.37 -6.90 1.68
CA ASN A 228 25.03 -6.72 2.23
C ASN A 228 24.15 -5.82 1.35
N TYR A 229 24.74 -4.78 0.75
CA TYR A 229 24.06 -3.91 -0.19
C TYR A 229 23.59 -4.68 -1.43
N PHE A 230 24.44 -5.56 -1.99
CA PHE A 230 24.09 -6.41 -3.13
C PHE A 230 23.00 -7.43 -2.78
N LEU A 231 23.14 -8.10 -1.64
CA LEU A 231 22.20 -9.13 -1.19
C LEU A 231 20.83 -8.57 -0.81
N SER A 232 20.74 -7.33 -0.30
CA SER A 232 19.45 -6.67 -0.05
C SER A 232 18.67 -6.40 -1.35
N ARG A 233 19.34 -6.41 -2.51
CA ARG A 233 18.76 -6.18 -3.84
C ARG A 233 18.70 -7.44 -4.71
N LYS A 234 18.78 -8.62 -4.11
CA LYS A 234 18.67 -9.92 -4.80
C LYS A 234 17.35 -10.15 -5.56
N HIS A 235 16.34 -9.31 -5.34
CA HIS A 235 15.05 -9.34 -6.02
C HIS A 235 14.95 -8.39 -7.24
N VAL A 236 16.08 -7.86 -7.73
CA VAL A 236 16.10 -6.99 -8.91
C VAL A 236 15.60 -7.70 -10.17
N HIS A 237 14.72 -7.03 -10.93
CA HIS A 237 14.15 -7.54 -12.19
C HIS A 237 14.71 -6.86 -13.45
N GLN A 238 15.37 -5.70 -13.31
CA GLN A 238 15.96 -4.99 -14.44
C GLN A 238 17.18 -5.76 -14.96
N LEU A 239 17.16 -6.18 -16.22
CA LEU A 239 18.16 -7.08 -16.83
C LEU A 239 19.61 -6.63 -16.64
N LYS A 240 19.90 -5.36 -16.95
CA LYS A 240 21.23 -4.75 -16.76
C LYS A 240 21.70 -4.89 -15.31
N SER A 241 20.90 -4.42 -14.36
CA SER A 241 21.22 -4.42 -12.94
C SER A 241 21.30 -5.85 -12.36
N ALA A 242 20.43 -6.77 -12.81
CA ALA A 242 20.45 -8.18 -12.44
C ALA A 242 21.73 -8.89 -12.91
N CYS A 243 22.14 -8.65 -14.16
CA CYS A 243 23.36 -9.21 -14.72
C CYS A 243 24.60 -8.71 -13.95
N HIS A 244 24.70 -7.40 -13.70
CA HIS A 244 25.83 -6.84 -12.97
C HIS A 244 25.86 -7.28 -11.49
N LEU A 245 24.70 -7.42 -10.85
CA LEU A 245 24.60 -8.02 -9.51
C LEU A 245 25.14 -9.45 -9.49
N LEU A 246 24.75 -10.30 -10.44
CA LEU A 246 25.30 -11.66 -10.51
C LEU A 246 26.80 -11.67 -10.81
N CYS A 247 27.28 -10.76 -11.65
CA CYS A 247 28.71 -10.65 -11.95
C CYS A 247 29.51 -10.34 -10.69
N VAL A 248 29.13 -9.30 -9.94
CA VAL A 248 29.85 -8.94 -8.70
C VAL A 248 29.72 -10.02 -7.63
N ILE A 249 28.56 -10.65 -7.47
CA ILE A 249 28.38 -11.76 -6.51
C ILE A 249 29.28 -12.95 -6.88
N LYS A 250 29.39 -13.28 -8.16
CA LYS A 250 30.28 -14.34 -8.64
C LYS A 250 31.75 -13.99 -8.39
N THR A 251 32.17 -12.77 -8.71
CA THR A 251 33.52 -12.26 -8.43
C THR A 251 33.83 -12.33 -6.94
N LEU A 252 32.95 -11.85 -6.07
CA LEU A 252 33.11 -11.94 -4.61
C LEU A 252 33.06 -13.38 -4.07
N THR A 253 32.56 -14.34 -4.85
CA THR A 253 32.51 -15.76 -4.46
C THR A 253 33.79 -16.53 -4.78
N VAL A 254 34.51 -16.17 -5.85
CA VAL A 254 35.62 -16.99 -6.38
C VAL A 254 36.98 -16.30 -6.38
N ASN A 255 37.05 -15.02 -6.05
CA ASN A 255 38.29 -14.25 -6.15
C ASN A 255 39.41 -14.74 -5.20
N SER A 256 40.60 -14.20 -5.44
CA SER A 256 41.82 -14.58 -4.73
C SER A 256 42.09 -13.82 -3.42
N PHE A 257 41.22 -12.88 -3.02
CA PHE A 257 41.51 -11.93 -1.93
C PHE A 257 40.49 -11.96 -0.80
N HIS A 258 39.24 -11.57 -1.05
CA HIS A 258 38.18 -11.45 -0.05
C HIS A 258 36.95 -12.21 -0.54
N VAL A 259 36.62 -13.31 0.13
CA VAL A 259 35.49 -14.19 -0.16
C VAL A 259 34.53 -14.13 1.04
N PRO A 260 33.46 -13.34 0.96
CA PRO A 260 32.49 -13.22 2.04
C PRO A 260 31.67 -14.50 2.22
N ILE A 261 31.57 -14.96 3.45
CA ILE A 261 30.83 -16.17 3.82
C ILE A 261 29.55 -15.81 4.57
N ALA A 262 28.41 -16.28 4.08
CA ALA A 262 27.12 -16.06 4.72
C ALA A 262 26.84 -17.13 5.78
N ILE A 263 26.61 -16.70 7.02
CA ILE A 263 26.11 -17.53 8.12
C ILE A 263 24.68 -17.08 8.41
N THR A 264 23.69 -17.92 8.11
CA THR A 264 22.27 -17.54 8.16
C THR A 264 21.44 -18.59 8.89
N ARG A 265 20.31 -18.19 9.48
CA ARG A 265 19.38 -19.15 10.11
C ARG A 265 18.64 -19.95 9.05
N ALA A 266 18.72 -21.27 9.13
CA ALA A 266 17.99 -22.20 8.27
C ALA A 266 16.71 -22.76 8.92
N SER A 267 16.69 -22.88 10.26
CA SER A 267 15.51 -23.33 11.00
C SER A 267 14.45 -22.23 11.12
N SER A 268 13.28 -22.63 11.61
CA SER A 268 12.28 -21.68 12.15
C SER A 268 12.93 -20.76 13.18
N VAL A 269 12.39 -19.54 13.29
CA VAL A 269 12.74 -18.62 14.38
C VAL A 269 12.26 -19.14 15.72
N ALA A 270 11.17 -19.91 15.75
CA ALA A 270 10.60 -20.47 16.96
C ALA A 270 11.32 -21.77 17.36
N VAL A 271 11.70 -21.85 18.63
CA VAL A 271 12.31 -23.01 19.27
C VAL A 271 11.40 -23.50 20.38
N SER A 272 11.03 -24.78 20.32
CA SER A 272 10.06 -25.39 21.23
C SER A 272 10.41 -26.85 21.51
N PRO A 273 9.75 -27.53 22.48
CA PRO A 273 10.00 -28.94 22.75
C PRO A 273 9.80 -29.84 21.51
N VAL A 274 8.92 -29.45 20.58
CA VAL A 274 8.67 -30.17 19.32
C VAL A 274 9.77 -29.89 18.29
N SER A 275 10.28 -28.66 18.24
CA SER A 275 11.37 -28.25 17.35
C SER A 275 12.51 -27.58 18.14
N PRO A 276 13.34 -28.35 18.87
CA PRO A 276 14.35 -27.81 19.79
C PRO A 276 15.65 -27.37 19.10
N GLN A 277 15.80 -27.68 17.82
CA GLN A 277 17.02 -27.47 17.05
C GLN A 277 17.03 -26.09 16.41
N VAL A 278 18.11 -25.34 16.64
CA VAL A 278 18.47 -24.16 15.87
C VAL A 278 19.42 -24.61 14.76
N GLN A 279 19.05 -24.37 13.51
CA GLN A 279 19.88 -24.72 12.37
C GLN A 279 20.42 -23.46 11.72
N VAL A 280 21.72 -23.46 11.45
CA VAL A 280 22.42 -22.41 10.70
C VAL A 280 22.99 -22.99 9.42
N ARG A 281 22.95 -22.19 8.36
CA ARG A 281 23.53 -22.49 7.06
C ARG A 281 24.77 -21.63 6.84
N VAL A 282 25.87 -22.27 6.50
CA VAL A 282 27.14 -21.60 6.19
C VAL A 282 27.49 -21.86 4.72
N THR A 283 27.42 -20.81 3.90
CA THR A 283 27.62 -20.90 2.44
C THR A 283 28.41 -19.72 1.90
N ASN A 284 28.92 -19.87 0.67
CA ASN A 284 29.29 -18.70 -0.11
C ASN A 284 28.05 -17.90 -0.55
N LEU A 285 28.27 -16.78 -1.23
CA LEU A 285 27.19 -15.88 -1.66
C LEU A 285 26.24 -16.50 -2.70
N MET A 286 26.67 -17.54 -3.41
CA MET A 286 25.85 -18.31 -4.36
C MET A 286 25.13 -19.51 -3.72
N GLY A 287 25.24 -19.70 -2.40
CA GLY A 287 24.55 -20.77 -1.67
C GLY A 287 25.24 -22.14 -1.68
N ALA A 288 26.49 -22.24 -2.16
CA ALA A 288 27.26 -23.48 -2.13
C ALA A 288 28.02 -23.65 -0.80
N ALA A 289 28.20 -24.90 -0.37
CA ALA A 289 28.94 -25.25 0.84
C ALA A 289 30.46 -24.99 0.68
N ILE A 290 31.12 -24.50 1.72
CA ILE A 290 32.53 -24.06 1.70
C ILE A 290 33.51 -25.07 2.34
N GLY A 291 33.28 -26.36 2.10
CA GLY A 291 34.09 -27.44 2.68
C GLY A 291 33.72 -27.74 4.14
N LYS A 292 34.60 -28.45 4.85
CA LYS A 292 34.37 -28.86 6.25
C LYS A 292 34.73 -27.71 7.20
N LEU A 293 33.77 -27.26 8.00
CA LEU A 293 33.94 -26.21 9.00
C LEU A 293 33.61 -26.74 10.40
N GLY A 294 34.26 -26.19 11.42
CA GLY A 294 33.73 -26.18 12.78
C GLY A 294 32.87 -24.93 12.98
N VAL A 295 31.62 -25.09 13.39
CA VAL A 295 30.71 -23.96 13.64
C VAL A 295 30.40 -23.92 15.13
N THR A 296 30.53 -22.74 15.75
CA THR A 296 30.41 -22.55 17.19
C THR A 296 29.43 -21.42 17.48
N ALA A 297 28.49 -21.64 18.38
CA ALA A 297 27.76 -20.58 19.05
C ALA A 297 28.67 -20.00 20.15
N GLU A 298 29.29 -18.86 19.87
CA GLU A 298 30.19 -18.16 20.80
C GLU A 298 29.45 -17.70 22.05
N SER A 299 28.25 -17.15 21.85
CA SER A 299 27.33 -16.81 22.93
C SER A 299 25.89 -16.87 22.46
N ALA A 300 24.96 -17.11 23.39
CA ALA A 300 23.56 -16.80 23.20
C ALA A 300 23.06 -16.01 24.40
N ARG A 301 22.48 -14.85 24.12
CA ARG A 301 22.00 -13.92 25.14
C ARG A 301 20.51 -13.67 24.98
N HIS A 302 19.82 -13.59 26.10
CA HIS A 302 18.44 -13.17 26.14
C HIS A 302 18.34 -11.66 25.86
N ILE A 303 17.46 -11.24 24.95
CA ILE A 303 17.49 -9.86 24.43
C ILE A 303 17.01 -8.84 25.46
N SER A 304 16.13 -9.21 26.40
CA SER A 304 15.56 -8.23 27.33
C SER A 304 16.44 -7.92 28.54
N ASP A 305 17.27 -8.86 28.99
CA ASP A 305 18.10 -8.73 30.21
C ASP A 305 19.59 -9.06 29.98
N ASP A 306 19.98 -9.35 28.73
CA ASP A 306 21.32 -9.75 28.31
C ASP A 306 21.88 -11.01 29.02
N ALA A 307 21.01 -11.82 29.63
CA ALA A 307 21.42 -13.04 30.32
C ALA A 307 22.01 -14.07 29.34
N VAL A 308 23.22 -14.55 29.64
CA VAL A 308 23.90 -15.55 28.81
C VAL A 308 23.30 -16.94 29.10
N VAL A 309 22.68 -17.55 28.10
CA VAL A 309 22.12 -18.92 28.18
C VAL A 309 23.13 -19.97 27.76
N LEU A 310 23.97 -19.66 26.78
CA LEU A 310 25.01 -20.57 26.30
C LEU A 310 26.28 -19.79 25.98
N SER A 311 27.42 -20.42 26.18
CA SER A 311 28.71 -19.91 25.73
C SER A 311 29.55 -21.04 25.13
N LYS A 312 30.19 -20.76 23.99
CA LYS A 312 31.14 -21.64 23.28
C LYS A 312 30.63 -23.07 23.08
N LYS A 313 29.42 -23.24 22.54
CA LYS A 313 28.91 -24.58 22.17
C LYS A 313 29.08 -24.83 20.67
N PRO A 314 29.61 -26.01 20.27
CA PRO A 314 29.70 -26.38 18.87
C PRO A 314 28.30 -26.73 18.33
N PHE A 315 28.05 -26.38 17.07
CA PHE A 315 26.99 -26.96 16.27
C PHE A 315 27.46 -28.30 15.67
N SER A 316 26.53 -29.24 15.55
CA SER A 316 26.76 -30.52 14.89
C SER A 316 26.49 -30.42 13.39
N PRO A 317 27.35 -30.95 12.51
CA PRO A 317 27.07 -31.01 11.07
C PRO A 317 25.90 -31.96 10.79
N THR A 318 25.10 -31.64 9.77
CA THR A 318 23.99 -32.49 9.31
C THR A 318 24.36 -33.25 8.02
N SER A 319 23.40 -33.95 7.40
CA SER A 319 23.59 -34.60 6.10
C SER A 319 23.81 -33.62 4.95
N ASP A 320 23.28 -32.40 5.04
CA ASP A 320 23.59 -31.29 4.12
C ASP A 320 24.91 -30.64 4.57
N LYS A 321 25.89 -30.62 3.66
CA LYS A 321 27.25 -30.11 3.89
C LYS A 321 27.31 -28.64 4.32
N ALA A 322 26.26 -27.86 4.09
CA ALA A 322 26.17 -26.46 4.49
C ALA A 322 25.37 -26.24 5.79
N LEU A 323 24.70 -27.25 6.34
CA LEU A 323 23.81 -27.12 7.48
C LEU A 323 24.41 -27.68 8.77
N TYR A 324 24.28 -26.89 9.83
CA TYR A 324 24.77 -27.18 11.17
C TYR A 324 23.64 -26.95 12.18
N GLU A 325 23.49 -27.83 13.17
CA GLU A 325 22.40 -27.80 14.13
C GLU A 325 22.87 -27.80 15.58
N LEU A 326 22.14 -27.09 16.44
CA LEU A 326 22.37 -26.99 17.87
C LEU A 326 21.03 -27.15 18.59
N ASN A 327 20.97 -28.10 19.53
CA ASN A 327 19.80 -28.25 20.38
C ASN A 327 19.83 -27.12 21.43
N PHE A 328 19.11 -26.04 21.15
CA PHE A 328 19.14 -24.85 21.98
C PHE A 328 18.45 -25.07 23.33
N LEU A 329 17.39 -25.88 23.37
CA LEU A 329 16.63 -26.18 24.59
C LEU A 329 17.39 -27.02 25.62
N GLN A 330 18.45 -27.74 25.23
CA GLN A 330 19.30 -28.44 26.20
C GLN A 330 19.89 -27.51 27.27
N ASN A 331 20.04 -26.22 26.96
CA ASN A 331 20.54 -25.21 27.89
C ASN A 331 19.44 -24.61 28.79
N LYS A 332 18.21 -25.15 28.74
CA LYS A 332 17.04 -24.72 29.52
C LYS A 332 16.80 -23.18 29.48
N PRO A 333 16.77 -22.55 28.29
CA PRO A 333 16.41 -21.14 28.18
C PRO A 333 15.01 -20.89 28.72
N THR A 334 14.78 -19.72 29.32
CA THR A 334 13.42 -19.23 29.57
C THR A 334 12.73 -18.85 28.26
N ARG A 335 11.40 -18.72 28.25
CA ARG A 335 10.68 -18.13 27.11
C ARG A 335 11.23 -16.72 26.81
N GLY A 336 11.24 -16.33 25.54
CA GLY A 336 11.71 -15.00 25.15
C GLY A 336 12.48 -15.00 23.84
N PHE A 337 13.10 -13.86 23.54
CA PHE A 337 13.89 -13.67 22.33
C PHE A 337 15.38 -13.72 22.65
N TYR A 338 16.13 -14.37 21.78
CA TYR A 338 17.55 -14.63 21.96
C TYR A 338 18.34 -14.20 20.75
N LYS A 339 19.50 -13.62 21.00
CA LYS A 339 20.53 -13.35 20.01
C LYS A 339 21.67 -14.35 20.20
N ILE A 340 21.95 -15.13 19.16
CA ILE A 340 23.03 -16.11 19.11
C ILE A 340 24.13 -15.55 18.22
N ILE A 341 25.34 -15.43 18.76
CA ILE A 341 26.54 -15.05 18.01
C ILE A 341 27.23 -16.33 17.54
N VAL A 342 27.39 -16.47 16.22
CA VAL A 342 27.92 -17.67 15.57
C VAL A 342 29.22 -17.35 14.85
N SER A 343 30.19 -18.24 15.01
CA SER A 343 31.47 -18.21 14.29
C SER A 343 31.70 -19.54 13.60
N ALA A 344 32.36 -19.50 12.44
CA ALA A 344 32.78 -20.64 11.66
C ALA A 344 34.30 -20.62 11.50
N ALA A 345 34.93 -21.78 11.68
CA ALA A 345 36.36 -21.98 11.49
C ALA A 345 36.58 -23.10 10.46
N PRO A 346 37.17 -22.81 9.28
CA PRO A 346 37.44 -23.83 8.30
C PRO A 346 38.53 -24.80 8.79
N THR A 347 38.36 -26.10 8.52
CA THR A 347 39.33 -27.14 8.94
C THR A 347 40.70 -26.92 8.31
N LYS A 348 40.72 -26.38 7.08
CA LYS A 348 41.91 -25.87 6.41
C LYS A 348 41.78 -24.35 6.33
N PRO A 349 42.66 -23.58 7.00
CA PRO A 349 42.58 -22.12 6.95
C PRO A 349 42.65 -21.60 5.52
N ASP A 350 41.65 -20.81 5.11
CA ASP A 350 41.67 -20.03 3.88
C ASP A 350 41.62 -18.56 4.29
N LYS A 351 42.72 -17.83 4.07
CA LYS A 351 42.85 -16.42 4.45
C LYS A 351 41.90 -15.50 3.69
N ARG A 352 41.28 -16.00 2.61
CA ARG A 352 40.33 -15.23 1.82
C ARG A 352 38.96 -15.13 2.49
N PHE A 353 38.61 -16.07 3.38
CA PHE A 353 37.29 -16.09 3.97
C PHE A 353 37.11 -14.96 4.99
N ILE A 354 36.17 -14.05 4.69
CA ILE A 354 35.80 -12.95 5.56
C ILE A 354 34.34 -13.07 6.00
N GLY A 355 33.99 -12.44 7.11
CA GLY A 355 32.64 -12.55 7.68
C GLY A 355 32.31 -13.93 8.26
N ILE A 356 33.33 -14.69 8.69
CA ILE A 356 33.16 -16.00 9.31
C ILE A 356 33.03 -15.95 10.84
N THR A 357 33.15 -14.77 11.46
CA THR A 357 33.01 -14.60 12.91
C THR A 357 31.99 -13.53 13.24
N GLY A 358 31.27 -13.68 14.36
CA GLY A 358 30.35 -12.66 14.84
C GLY A 358 29.00 -12.60 14.12
N ALA A 359 28.58 -13.66 13.42
CA ALA A 359 27.28 -13.70 12.76
C ALA A 359 26.14 -13.71 13.78
N GLU A 360 25.18 -12.80 13.64
CA GLU A 360 24.03 -12.73 14.54
C GLU A 360 22.84 -13.56 14.01
N VAL A 361 22.39 -14.52 14.81
CA VAL A 361 21.20 -15.34 14.55
C VAL A 361 20.19 -15.12 15.66
N GLN A 362 18.99 -14.65 15.33
CA GLN A 362 17.92 -14.46 16.30
C GLN A 362 16.98 -15.67 16.33
N VAL A 363 16.57 -16.08 17.52
CA VAL A 363 15.56 -17.12 17.76
C VAL A 363 14.63 -16.68 18.87
N LYS A 364 13.43 -17.26 18.93
CA LYS A 364 12.48 -17.08 20.03
C LYS A 364 12.18 -18.44 20.65
N VAL A 365 12.27 -18.52 21.97
CA VAL A 365 11.86 -19.71 22.72
C VAL A 365 10.39 -19.52 23.08
N THR A 366 9.58 -20.44 22.59
CA THR A 366 8.13 -20.43 22.76
C THR A 366 7.70 -21.36 23.89
N THR A 367 6.52 -21.10 24.44
CA THR A 367 5.91 -21.93 25.48
C THR A 367 4.41 -22.12 25.28
N HIS A 368 3.85 -23.12 25.95
CA HIS A 368 2.43 -23.24 26.14
C HIS A 368 1.98 -22.46 27.38
N VAL A 369 0.94 -21.65 27.21
CA VAL A 369 0.29 -20.93 28.31
C VAL A 369 -0.85 -21.77 28.92
N SER A 370 -1.05 -21.59 30.23
CA SER A 370 -2.20 -22.07 31.00
C SER A 370 -2.77 -20.94 31.84
N LEU A 371 -4.07 -21.02 32.14
CA LEU A 371 -4.74 -20.09 33.03
C LEU A 371 -4.84 -20.68 34.44
N GLU A 372 -4.52 -19.88 35.45
CA GLU A 372 -4.72 -20.21 36.87
C GLU A 372 -5.50 -19.09 37.57
N ASN A 373 -6.12 -19.44 38.71
CA ASN A 373 -6.81 -18.49 39.58
C ASN A 373 -7.84 -17.60 38.85
N ILE A 374 -8.62 -18.20 37.95
CA ILE A 374 -9.65 -17.49 37.21
C ILE A 374 -10.86 -17.29 38.12
N GLU A 375 -11.20 -16.03 38.36
CA GLU A 375 -12.35 -15.63 39.16
C GLU A 375 -13.18 -14.63 38.36
N ILE A 376 -14.49 -14.84 38.30
CA ILE A 376 -15.41 -13.93 37.64
C ILE A 376 -16.63 -13.66 38.52
N GLY A 377 -17.11 -12.42 38.55
CA GLY A 377 -18.23 -12.06 39.41
C GLY A 377 -18.84 -10.70 39.09
N VAL A 378 -19.91 -10.42 39.81
CA VAL A 378 -20.60 -9.12 39.79
C VAL A 378 -20.48 -8.52 41.19
N ALA A 379 -20.19 -7.22 41.25
CA ALA A 379 -20.05 -6.46 42.49
C ALA A 379 -20.86 -5.17 42.43
N ASP A 380 -21.36 -4.70 43.57
CA ASP A 380 -21.97 -3.38 43.65
C ASP A 380 -20.89 -2.28 43.58
N LYS A 381 -21.21 -1.19 42.91
CA LYS A 381 -20.30 -0.05 42.71
C LYS A 381 -19.84 0.59 44.01
N ASP A 382 -20.71 0.62 45.02
CA ASP A 382 -20.49 1.30 46.31
C ASP A 382 -19.73 0.44 47.34
N GLN A 383 -19.29 -0.78 46.95
CA GLN A 383 -18.50 -1.71 47.78
C GLN A 383 -19.10 -2.06 49.16
N THR A 384 -20.39 -1.78 49.38
CA THR A 384 -21.10 -2.07 50.63
C THR A 384 -21.39 -3.56 50.85
N THR A 385 -21.43 -4.34 49.76
CA THR A 385 -21.64 -5.79 49.75
C THR A 385 -20.38 -6.54 49.33
N ALA A 386 -20.07 -7.67 49.97
CA ALA A 386 -18.93 -8.51 49.59
C ALA A 386 -19.06 -9.02 48.14
N THR A 387 -17.95 -8.95 47.39
CA THR A 387 -17.86 -9.39 45.99
C THR A 387 -18.23 -10.87 45.84
N ARG A 388 -19.26 -11.19 45.03
CA ARG A 388 -19.64 -12.57 44.71
C ARG A 388 -18.87 -13.05 43.48
N THR A 389 -17.67 -13.60 43.68
CA THR A 389 -16.88 -14.23 42.61
C THR A 389 -17.09 -15.74 42.55
N THR A 390 -17.15 -16.28 41.34
CA THR A 390 -17.15 -17.72 41.04
C THR A 390 -15.81 -18.08 40.42
N LYS A 391 -15.19 -19.17 40.88
CA LYS A 391 -13.97 -19.71 40.26
C LYS A 391 -14.34 -20.42 38.96
N LEU A 392 -13.55 -20.20 37.92
CA LEU A 392 -13.73 -20.82 36.62
C LEU A 392 -12.51 -21.65 36.25
N GLN A 393 -12.70 -22.68 35.43
CA GLN A 393 -11.61 -23.53 34.93
C GLN A 393 -11.69 -23.59 33.41
N TYR A 394 -10.60 -23.21 32.74
CA TYR A 394 -10.48 -23.36 31.30
C TYR A 394 -10.50 -24.85 30.90
N PRO A 395 -11.25 -25.26 29.86
CA PRO A 395 -12.02 -24.44 28.90
C PRO A 395 -13.54 -24.33 29.22
N ASN A 396 -13.99 -24.58 30.44
CA ASN A 396 -15.42 -24.63 30.79
C ASN A 396 -16.03 -23.24 30.94
N LYS A 397 -17.16 -22.98 30.27
CA LYS A 397 -17.93 -21.74 30.45
C LYS A 397 -18.59 -21.68 31.84
N ALA A 398 -18.81 -20.47 32.37
CA ALA A 398 -19.61 -20.21 33.55
C ALA A 398 -21.04 -20.78 33.40
N ALA A 399 -21.52 -21.48 34.43
CA ALA A 399 -22.81 -22.18 34.41
C ALA A 399 -24.00 -21.21 34.36
N ASN A 400 -23.93 -20.10 35.08
CA ASN A 400 -24.97 -19.09 35.15
C ASN A 400 -24.53 -17.81 34.42
N PRO A 401 -25.46 -17.11 33.75
CA PRO A 401 -25.17 -15.81 33.15
C PRO A 401 -24.86 -14.78 34.23
N LEU A 402 -23.91 -13.89 33.94
CA LEU A 402 -23.57 -12.75 34.78
C LEU A 402 -24.55 -11.62 34.48
N VAL A 403 -25.40 -11.27 35.43
CA VAL A 403 -26.39 -10.21 35.29
C VAL A 403 -25.88 -8.99 36.04
N ALA A 404 -25.70 -7.88 35.34
CA ALA A 404 -25.22 -6.62 35.93
C ALA A 404 -26.05 -5.43 35.41
N ASP A 405 -26.51 -4.59 36.32
CA ASP A 405 -27.14 -3.31 36.01
C ASP A 405 -26.17 -2.13 36.20
N TYR A 406 -26.66 -0.91 35.99
CA TYR A 406 -25.88 0.32 36.02
C TYR A 406 -25.36 0.72 37.41
N HIS A 407 -25.78 0.06 38.49
CA HIS A 407 -25.21 0.18 39.85
C HIS A 407 -24.14 -0.87 40.14
N GLN A 408 -23.86 -1.76 39.19
CA GLN A 408 -22.99 -2.91 39.36
C GLN A 408 -21.80 -2.88 38.41
N LYS A 409 -20.79 -3.70 38.75
CA LYS A 409 -19.57 -3.91 37.97
C LYS A 409 -19.36 -5.39 37.71
N ILE A 410 -18.86 -5.71 36.53
CA ILE A 410 -18.35 -7.05 36.21
C ILE A 410 -16.85 -7.06 36.48
N LEU A 411 -16.43 -8.00 37.32
CA LEU A 411 -15.04 -8.19 37.70
C LEU A 411 -14.57 -9.55 37.21
N MET A 412 -13.38 -9.59 36.61
CA MET A 412 -12.68 -10.83 36.30
C MET A 412 -11.20 -10.70 36.68
N LYS A 413 -10.65 -11.75 37.27
CA LYS A 413 -9.23 -11.89 37.57
C LYS A 413 -8.72 -13.20 37.01
N PHE A 414 -7.52 -13.22 36.48
CA PHE A 414 -6.85 -14.46 36.06
C PHE A 414 -5.34 -14.27 36.05
N GLN A 415 -4.62 -15.37 36.18
CA GLN A 415 -3.16 -15.43 36.05
C GLN A 415 -2.80 -16.31 34.87
N LEU A 416 -1.76 -15.91 34.13
CA LEU A 416 -1.19 -16.74 33.07
C LEU A 416 0.05 -17.44 33.64
N LYS A 417 0.18 -18.72 33.34
CA LYS A 417 1.30 -19.55 33.77
C LYS A 417 1.91 -20.27 32.60
N ASP A 418 3.22 -20.22 32.54
CA ASP A 418 4.05 -20.95 31.59
C ASP A 418 4.11 -22.42 31.99
N LYS A 419 3.67 -23.32 31.09
CA LYS A 419 3.66 -24.75 31.35
C LYS A 419 5.06 -25.37 31.41
N SER A 420 6.07 -24.74 30.82
CA SER A 420 7.43 -25.29 30.74
C SER A 420 8.18 -25.22 32.06
N ASN A 421 8.01 -24.13 32.83
CA ASN A 421 8.73 -23.88 34.07
C ASN A 421 7.82 -23.58 35.27
N GLY A 422 6.50 -23.49 35.06
CA GLY A 422 5.52 -23.21 36.10
C GLY A 422 5.53 -21.77 36.61
N GLN A 423 6.27 -20.86 35.99
CA GLN A 423 6.32 -19.46 36.42
C GLN A 423 5.15 -18.66 35.85
N LEU A 424 4.69 -17.67 36.62
CA LEU A 424 3.70 -16.71 36.14
C LEU A 424 4.26 -15.90 34.96
N MET A 425 3.36 -15.47 34.08
CA MET A 425 3.69 -14.73 32.87
C MET A 425 2.66 -13.66 32.54
N THR A 426 3.07 -12.71 31.72
CA THR A 426 2.18 -11.79 31.03
C THR A 426 2.13 -12.17 29.55
N ALA A 427 1.12 -11.68 28.84
CA ALA A 427 0.99 -11.82 27.40
C ALA A 427 0.86 -10.43 26.78
N HIS A 428 1.45 -10.25 25.60
CA HIS A 428 1.33 -9.02 24.82
C HIS A 428 -0.13 -8.68 24.47
N GLN A 429 -0.96 -9.70 24.20
CA GLN A 429 -2.40 -9.56 23.99
C GLN A 429 -3.14 -10.33 25.08
N ALA A 430 -3.83 -9.59 25.95
CA ALA A 430 -4.77 -10.13 26.92
C ALA A 430 -6.03 -9.26 26.86
N PHE A 431 -7.04 -9.75 26.16
CA PHE A 431 -8.24 -8.98 25.85
C PHE A 431 -9.50 -9.68 26.31
N VAL A 432 -10.45 -8.90 26.80
CA VAL A 432 -11.81 -9.34 27.07
C VAL A 432 -12.71 -8.74 26.01
N ARG A 433 -13.32 -9.60 25.20
CA ARG A 433 -14.29 -9.20 24.18
C ARG A 433 -15.70 -9.44 24.69
N LEU A 434 -16.55 -8.42 24.60
CA LEU A 434 -18.00 -8.53 24.78
C LEU A 434 -18.70 -8.33 23.43
N THR A 435 -19.43 -9.36 22.99
CA THR A 435 -20.14 -9.33 21.70
C THR A 435 -21.65 -9.40 21.92
N ASN A 436 -22.38 -8.39 21.48
CA ASN A 436 -23.84 -8.37 21.57
C ASN A 436 -24.43 -9.49 20.70
N LEU A 437 -25.22 -10.38 21.28
CA LEU A 437 -25.72 -11.57 20.57
C LEU A 437 -26.69 -11.23 19.43
N LYS A 438 -27.40 -10.09 19.53
CA LYS A 438 -28.39 -9.64 18.53
C LYS A 438 -27.75 -8.79 17.43
N THR A 439 -27.00 -7.75 17.80
CA THR A 439 -26.43 -6.79 16.83
C THR A 439 -25.07 -7.23 16.28
N LYS A 440 -24.42 -8.22 16.92
CA LYS A 440 -23.04 -8.65 16.64
C LYS A 440 -21.98 -7.56 16.84
N GLN A 441 -22.35 -6.43 17.45
CA GLN A 441 -21.40 -5.40 17.86
C GLN A 441 -20.46 -5.98 18.91
N GLU A 442 -19.15 -5.81 18.71
CA GLU A 442 -18.11 -6.23 19.65
C GLU A 442 -17.44 -5.02 20.28
N ILE A 443 -17.06 -5.18 21.55
CA ILE A 443 -16.27 -4.21 22.32
C ILE A 443 -15.15 -4.99 22.99
N ILE A 444 -13.94 -4.47 22.91
CA ILE A 444 -12.73 -5.15 23.36
C ILE A 444 -12.08 -4.31 24.45
N PHE A 445 -11.87 -4.91 25.61
CA PHE A 445 -11.18 -4.32 26.74
C PHE A 445 -9.80 -4.96 26.90
N VAL A 446 -8.81 -4.13 27.20
CA VAL A 446 -7.46 -4.59 27.54
C VAL A 446 -7.40 -4.94 29.01
N THR A 447 -6.84 -6.09 29.35
CA THR A 447 -6.54 -6.44 30.74
C THR A 447 -5.07 -6.22 31.02
N GLU A 448 -4.77 -5.53 32.11
CA GLU A 448 -3.41 -5.29 32.56
C GLU A 448 -3.09 -6.16 33.77
N ALA A 449 -1.87 -6.69 33.80
CA ALA A 449 -1.36 -7.43 34.94
C ALA A 449 -0.84 -6.48 36.01
N ASP A 450 -1.22 -6.70 37.26
CA ASP A 450 -0.65 -5.98 38.39
C ASP A 450 0.74 -6.51 38.80
N ASN A 451 1.31 -5.96 39.88
CA ASN A 451 2.62 -6.39 40.42
C ASN A 451 2.65 -7.88 40.85
N SER A 452 1.49 -8.50 41.05
CA SER A 452 1.36 -9.94 41.36
C SER A 452 1.16 -10.81 40.11
N MET A 453 1.30 -10.23 38.92
CA MET A 453 1.03 -10.84 37.61
C MET A 453 -0.43 -11.31 37.45
N THR A 454 -1.34 -10.69 38.21
CA THR A 454 -2.78 -10.96 38.11
C THR A 454 -3.40 -9.96 37.15
N ASN A 455 -3.93 -10.47 36.03
CA ASN A 455 -4.68 -9.66 35.09
C ASN A 455 -6.06 -9.37 35.65
N LYS A 456 -6.46 -8.11 35.60
CA LYS A 456 -7.77 -7.67 36.09
C LYS A 456 -8.57 -7.03 34.97
N PHE A 457 -9.85 -7.38 34.95
CA PHE A 457 -10.87 -6.76 34.13
C PHE A 457 -11.94 -6.21 35.08
N ASP A 458 -12.20 -4.91 34.97
CA ASP A 458 -13.21 -4.20 35.75
C ASP A 458 -14.06 -3.37 34.79
N LEU A 459 -15.31 -3.81 34.59
CA LEU A 459 -16.30 -3.11 33.80
C LEU A 459 -17.39 -2.58 34.72
N ASP A 460 -17.34 -1.27 35.00
CA ASP A 460 -18.46 -0.53 35.57
C ASP A 460 -19.52 -0.29 34.50
N VAL A 461 -20.68 -0.93 34.65
CA VAL A 461 -21.76 -0.91 33.65
C VAL A 461 -22.32 0.51 33.50
N GLY A 462 -22.43 1.26 34.60
CA GLY A 462 -22.93 2.63 34.58
C GLY A 462 -22.01 3.57 33.81
N SER A 463 -20.72 3.59 34.13
CA SER A 463 -19.75 4.47 33.43
C SER A 463 -19.40 3.97 32.02
N GLY A 464 -19.43 2.65 31.80
CA GLY A 464 -19.15 2.03 30.50
C GLY A 464 -20.27 2.20 29.48
N ALA A 465 -21.45 2.70 29.87
CA ALA A 465 -22.64 2.79 29.00
C ALA A 465 -22.37 3.44 27.63
N LYS A 466 -21.49 4.45 27.56
CA LYS A 466 -21.18 5.14 26.31
C LYS A 466 -20.44 4.23 25.31
N ASP A 467 -19.53 3.39 25.78
CA ASP A 467 -18.73 2.49 24.93
C ASP A 467 -19.60 1.40 24.29
N PHE A 468 -20.69 1.03 24.97
CA PHE A 468 -21.71 0.10 24.48
C PHE A 468 -22.81 0.78 23.66
N GLY A 469 -22.73 2.09 23.41
CA GLY A 469 -23.83 2.84 22.78
C GLY A 469 -25.14 2.78 23.58
N SER A 470 -25.04 2.54 24.89
CA SER A 470 -26.14 2.36 25.84
C SER A 470 -27.12 1.25 25.44
N LEU A 471 -26.63 0.23 24.73
CA LEU A 471 -27.43 -0.89 24.23
C LEU A 471 -27.57 -1.99 25.30
N SER A 472 -28.66 -1.98 26.06
CA SER A 472 -28.95 -3.06 27.01
C SER A 472 -29.25 -4.38 26.30
N GLY A 473 -28.76 -5.50 26.81
CA GLY A 473 -28.97 -6.80 26.17
C GLY A 473 -28.06 -7.93 26.66
N ARG A 474 -28.09 -9.04 25.92
CA ARG A 474 -27.22 -10.20 26.17
C ARG A 474 -25.95 -10.12 25.33
N TYR A 475 -24.82 -10.30 25.99
CA TYR A 475 -23.48 -10.25 25.43
C TYR A 475 -22.75 -11.58 25.70
N SER A 476 -22.03 -12.08 24.70
CA SER A 476 -21.04 -13.15 24.87
C SER A 476 -19.75 -12.53 25.38
N MET A 477 -19.20 -13.03 26.49
CA MET A 477 -17.91 -12.61 27.03
C MET A 477 -16.84 -13.65 26.68
N GLU A 478 -15.77 -13.19 26.05
CA GLU A 478 -14.66 -14.04 25.60
C GLU A 478 -13.31 -13.48 26.07
N LEU A 479 -12.39 -14.36 26.45
CA LEU A 479 -11.02 -14.02 26.83
C LEU A 479 -10.09 -14.44 25.70
N ILE A 480 -9.35 -13.49 25.16
CA ILE A 480 -8.41 -13.68 24.05
C ILE A 480 -7.00 -13.49 24.60
N ILE A 481 -6.18 -14.53 24.50
CA ILE A 481 -4.76 -14.50 24.91
C ILE A 481 -3.87 -14.80 23.71
N GLY A 482 -2.88 -13.95 23.48
CA GLY A 482 -1.90 -14.11 22.42
C GLY A 482 -0.58 -13.40 22.73
N ASP A 483 0.53 -14.01 22.33
CA ASP A 483 1.87 -13.43 22.41
C ASP A 483 2.75 -14.08 21.34
N ALA A 484 3.79 -13.39 20.87
CA ALA A 484 4.79 -13.94 19.97
C ALA A 484 5.52 -15.15 20.55
N VAL A 485 5.58 -15.29 21.88
CA VAL A 485 6.20 -16.44 22.58
C VAL A 485 5.20 -17.55 22.97
N ILE A 486 3.91 -17.40 22.70
CA ILE A 486 2.88 -18.40 23.04
C ILE A 486 2.57 -19.28 21.81
N GLU A 487 2.63 -20.60 21.98
CA GLU A 487 2.33 -21.57 20.90
C GLU A 487 0.85 -21.92 20.76
N ASN A 488 0.10 -21.81 21.86
CA ASN A 488 -1.33 -22.09 21.93
C ASN A 488 -2.13 -20.81 22.22
N PRO A 489 -2.14 -19.81 21.32
CA PRO A 489 -3.05 -18.68 21.47
C PRO A 489 -4.48 -19.19 21.44
N PHE A 490 -5.36 -18.61 22.24
CA PHE A 490 -6.75 -19.05 22.33
C PHE A 490 -7.72 -17.89 22.49
N SER A 491 -8.94 -18.11 22.01
CA SER A 491 -10.12 -17.31 22.31
C SER A 491 -11.10 -18.19 23.05
N TRP A 492 -11.39 -17.85 24.29
CA TRP A 492 -12.21 -18.67 25.18
C TRP A 492 -13.52 -17.98 25.52
N TYR A 493 -14.62 -18.58 25.10
CA TYR A 493 -15.95 -18.16 25.53
C TYR A 493 -16.21 -18.56 26.98
N LEU A 494 -16.14 -17.56 27.87
CA LEU A 494 -16.07 -17.78 29.31
C LEU A 494 -17.42 -17.58 30.01
N ALA A 495 -18.28 -16.66 29.55
CA ALA A 495 -19.59 -16.42 30.16
C ALA A 495 -20.60 -15.74 29.22
N ASP A 496 -21.89 -15.93 29.51
CA ASP A 496 -22.92 -15.01 29.05
C ASP A 496 -23.05 -13.86 30.05
N THR A 497 -23.20 -12.65 29.53
CA THR A 497 -23.39 -11.43 30.32
C THR A 497 -24.69 -10.75 29.91
N VAL A 498 -25.48 -10.29 30.87
CA VAL A 498 -26.72 -9.53 30.64
C VAL A 498 -26.49 -8.15 31.24
N LEU A 499 -26.36 -7.14 30.37
CA LEU A 499 -26.03 -5.77 30.75
C LEU A 499 -27.27 -4.89 30.65
N THR A 500 -27.54 -4.14 31.72
CA THR A 500 -28.64 -3.16 31.78
C THR A 500 -28.08 -1.77 32.03
N PHE A 501 -28.10 -0.91 30.99
CA PHE A 501 -27.65 0.48 31.06
C PHE A 501 -28.80 1.44 31.45
N PRO A 502 -28.50 2.66 31.95
CA PRO A 502 -29.52 3.65 32.31
C PRO A 502 -30.36 4.10 31.09
N GLU A 503 -31.68 4.21 31.26
CA GLU A 503 -32.61 4.64 30.21
C GLU A 503 -32.44 6.11 29.78
N ALA A 504 -31.85 6.96 30.65
CA ALA A 504 -31.66 8.39 30.40
C ALA A 504 -30.72 8.67 29.20
N THR A 505 -29.93 7.69 28.78
CA THR A 505 -29.14 7.72 27.56
C THR A 505 -29.87 6.91 26.49
N ALA A 506 -30.56 7.61 25.57
CA ALA A 506 -31.17 6.95 24.42
C ALA A 506 -30.11 6.09 23.71
N PRO A 507 -30.39 4.81 23.41
CA PRO A 507 -29.42 3.94 22.76
C PRO A 507 -28.96 4.60 21.46
N SER A 508 -27.65 4.59 21.22
CA SER A 508 -27.09 5.14 19.99
C SER A 508 -27.81 4.49 18.81
N LYS A 509 -28.36 5.30 17.91
CA LYS A 509 -29.06 4.77 16.73
C LYS A 509 -28.12 3.78 16.03
N PRO A 510 -28.59 2.57 15.65
CA PRO A 510 -27.76 1.63 14.93
C PRO A 510 -27.18 2.33 13.70
N ALA A 511 -25.92 2.04 13.39
CA ALA A 511 -25.24 2.62 12.24
C ALA A 511 -26.12 2.44 11.00
N VAL A 512 -26.61 3.54 10.45
CA VAL A 512 -27.50 3.51 9.28
C VAL A 512 -26.66 2.97 8.12
N ASN A 513 -27.12 1.87 7.52
CA ASN A 513 -26.44 1.30 6.36
C ASN A 513 -26.43 2.36 5.25
N GLN A 514 -25.25 2.92 4.97
CA GLN A 514 -25.05 3.99 3.99
C GLN A 514 -25.47 3.58 2.57
N TYR A 515 -25.48 2.27 2.29
CA TYR A 515 -25.83 1.69 0.99
C TYR A 515 -27.30 1.26 0.90
N SER A 516 -28.10 1.43 1.97
CA SER A 516 -29.53 1.15 1.92
C SER A 516 -30.29 2.26 1.19
N PRO A 517 -31.29 1.92 0.36
CA PRO A 517 -32.12 2.93 -0.30
C PRO A 517 -32.85 3.75 0.77
N LYS A 518 -32.73 5.08 0.67
CA LYS A 518 -33.46 5.99 1.56
C LYS A 518 -34.97 5.92 1.28
N PRO A 519 -35.83 6.17 2.27
CA PRO A 519 -37.27 6.27 2.05
C PRO A 519 -37.61 7.26 0.94
N THR A 520 -38.53 6.89 0.04
CA THR A 520 -39.01 7.76 -1.03
C THR A 520 -39.71 8.99 -0.45
N ILE A 521 -39.31 10.17 -0.91
CA ILE A 521 -39.95 11.45 -0.55
C ILE A 521 -41.06 11.73 -1.56
N ASN A 522 -42.31 11.77 -1.10
CA ASN A 522 -43.47 12.14 -1.93
C ASN A 522 -43.73 13.64 -1.79
N HIS A 523 -43.80 14.37 -2.92
CA HIS A 523 -44.17 15.79 -2.90
C HIS A 523 -45.67 15.93 -2.60
N GLU A 524 -46.02 16.55 -1.47
CA GLU A 524 -47.41 16.89 -1.15
C GLU A 524 -47.79 18.23 -1.80
N PHE A 525 -48.55 18.16 -2.89
CA PHE A 525 -49.10 19.36 -3.53
C PHE A 525 -50.09 20.07 -2.60
N LYS A 526 -50.18 21.39 -2.70
CA LYS A 526 -51.24 22.16 -2.04
C LYS A 526 -52.60 21.62 -2.47
N ARG A 527 -53.47 21.33 -1.50
CA ARG A 527 -54.84 20.87 -1.77
C ARG A 527 -55.62 21.96 -2.51
N PRO A 528 -56.37 21.65 -3.57
CA PRO A 528 -57.23 22.62 -4.23
C PRO A 528 -58.23 23.23 -3.25
N GLU A 529 -58.49 24.52 -3.37
CA GLU A 529 -59.49 25.21 -2.56
C GLU A 529 -60.89 24.62 -2.80
N LYS A 530 -61.66 24.45 -1.72
CA LYS A 530 -63.01 23.89 -1.79
C LYS A 530 -63.97 24.91 -2.41
N ARG A 531 -64.49 24.61 -3.61
CA ARG A 531 -65.53 25.43 -4.24
C ARG A 531 -66.87 25.29 -3.53
N PRO A 532 -67.71 26.34 -3.47
CA PRO A 532 -69.05 26.26 -2.90
C PRO A 532 -69.95 25.29 -3.68
N PRO A 533 -71.01 24.73 -3.06
CA PRO A 533 -71.93 23.84 -3.74
C PRO A 533 -72.64 24.55 -4.91
N LYS A 534 -72.71 23.88 -6.07
CA LYS A 534 -73.30 24.45 -7.30
C LYS A 534 -74.74 24.95 -7.09
N LEU A 535 -75.52 24.24 -6.26
CA LEU A 535 -76.91 24.62 -5.97
C LEU A 535 -77.01 26.00 -5.34
N VAL A 536 -76.12 26.31 -4.39
CA VAL A 536 -76.07 27.63 -3.74
C VAL A 536 -75.77 28.70 -4.79
N SER A 537 -74.77 28.48 -5.63
CA SER A 537 -74.44 29.40 -6.73
C SER A 537 -75.60 29.62 -7.71
N PHE A 538 -76.35 28.57 -8.08
CA PHE A 538 -77.52 28.69 -8.95
C PHE A 538 -78.66 29.49 -8.31
N ILE A 539 -78.96 29.26 -7.02
CA ILE A 539 -80.00 30.00 -6.30
C ILE A 539 -79.65 31.49 -6.28
N PHE A 540 -78.43 31.85 -5.89
CA PHE A 540 -78.00 33.24 -5.87
C PHE A 540 -77.98 33.87 -7.27
N THR A 541 -77.66 33.10 -8.32
CA THR A 541 -77.74 33.58 -9.70
C THR A 541 -79.19 33.91 -10.08
N ALA A 542 -80.15 33.04 -9.73
CA ALA A 542 -81.57 33.31 -9.95
C ALA A 542 -82.07 34.55 -9.16
N LEU A 543 -81.61 34.71 -7.91
CA LEU A 543 -81.89 35.90 -7.10
C LEU A 543 -81.34 37.19 -7.72
N VAL A 544 -80.19 37.15 -8.40
CA VAL A 544 -79.62 38.32 -9.11
C VAL A 544 -80.43 38.66 -10.37
N VAL A 545 -80.99 37.67 -11.07
CA VAL A 545 -81.81 37.90 -12.27
C VAL A 545 -83.23 38.36 -11.89
N LEU A 546 -83.75 37.96 -10.72
CA LEU A 546 -85.11 38.24 -10.28
C LEU A 546 -85.50 39.74 -10.33
N PRO A 547 -84.69 40.70 -9.85
CA PRO A 547 -84.99 42.13 -9.99
C PRO A 547 -85.25 42.60 -11.42
N ILE A 548 -84.65 41.99 -12.44
CA ILE A 548 -84.88 42.33 -13.85
C ILE A 548 -86.32 41.97 -14.25
N PHE A 549 -86.82 40.81 -13.83
CA PHE A 549 -88.22 40.42 -14.07
C PHE A 549 -89.19 41.34 -13.33
N ILE A 550 -88.87 41.70 -12.08
CA ILE A 550 -89.67 42.65 -11.30
C ILE A 550 -89.73 44.02 -12.01
N LEU A 551 -88.61 44.49 -12.57
CA LEU A 551 -88.55 45.76 -13.32
C LEU A 551 -89.54 45.75 -14.50
N PHE A 552 -89.57 44.69 -15.31
CA PHE A 552 -90.49 44.61 -16.45
C PHE A 552 -91.97 44.54 -16.02
N ILE A 553 -92.28 43.82 -14.93
CA ILE A 553 -93.64 43.80 -14.36
C ILE A 553 -94.06 45.20 -13.90
N LEU A 554 -93.17 45.92 -13.21
CA LEU A 554 -93.44 47.28 -12.75
C LEU A 554 -93.60 48.27 -13.91
N TRP A 555 -92.77 48.18 -14.95
CA TRP A 555 -92.94 48.99 -16.16
C TRP A 555 -94.30 48.76 -16.83
N GLY A 556 -94.74 47.50 -16.91
CA GLY A 556 -96.08 47.16 -17.38
C GLY A 556 -97.19 47.77 -16.52
N LYS A 557 -97.07 47.73 -15.19
CA LYS A 557 -98.04 48.34 -14.26
C LYS A 557 -98.07 49.87 -14.33
N ILE A 558 -96.92 50.52 -14.54
CA ILE A 558 -96.81 51.98 -14.68
C ILE A 558 -97.34 52.45 -16.05
N GLY A 559 -97.41 51.54 -17.05
CA GLY A 559 -97.82 51.87 -18.41
C GLY A 559 -96.68 52.43 -19.28
N VAL A 560 -95.42 52.10 -18.94
CA VAL A 560 -94.25 52.49 -19.76
C VAL A 560 -94.39 51.83 -21.13
N ASN A 561 -94.44 52.65 -22.17
CA ASN A 561 -94.58 52.20 -23.55
C ASN A 561 -93.51 52.83 -24.46
N ILE A 562 -93.41 52.32 -25.68
CA ILE A 562 -92.45 52.76 -26.70
C ILE A 562 -93.19 53.52 -27.84
N SER A 563 -94.38 54.06 -27.58
CA SER A 563 -95.25 54.63 -28.64
C SER A 563 -94.62 55.83 -29.36
N ASN A 564 -93.73 56.56 -28.68
CA ASN A 564 -93.08 57.76 -29.20
C ASN A 564 -91.74 57.46 -29.90
N PHE A 565 -91.46 56.21 -30.28
CA PHE A 565 -90.23 55.90 -31.00
C PHE A 565 -90.28 56.46 -32.44
N PRO A 566 -89.43 57.43 -32.80
CA PRO A 566 -89.44 57.98 -34.15
C PRO A 566 -88.82 56.95 -35.08
N MET A 567 -89.63 56.21 -35.84
CA MET A 567 -89.19 55.21 -36.85
C MET A 567 -88.44 55.88 -38.01
N SER A 568 -87.28 56.45 -37.70
CA SER A 568 -86.37 57.17 -38.58
C SER A 568 -85.06 56.40 -38.69
N VAL A 569 -84.35 56.60 -39.81
CA VAL A 569 -83.06 55.94 -40.05
C VAL A 569 -82.06 56.22 -38.92
N SER A 570 -82.05 57.44 -38.37
CA SER A 570 -81.20 57.79 -37.23
C SER A 570 -81.57 57.06 -35.94
N ALA A 571 -82.85 56.82 -35.68
CA ALA A 571 -83.28 56.12 -34.46
C ALA A 571 -82.92 54.64 -34.50
N ILE A 572 -83.24 53.98 -35.62
CA ILE A 572 -82.94 52.57 -35.85
C ILE A 572 -81.42 52.36 -35.88
N GLY A 573 -80.70 53.19 -36.65
CA GLY A 573 -79.24 53.13 -36.76
C GLY A 573 -78.54 53.29 -35.42
N PHE A 574 -78.98 54.24 -34.58
CA PHE A 574 -78.44 54.42 -33.24
C PHE A 574 -78.62 53.18 -32.35
N HIS A 575 -79.83 52.63 -32.27
CA HIS A 575 -80.11 51.48 -31.40
C HIS A 575 -79.43 50.19 -31.88
N VAL A 576 -79.32 49.97 -33.19
CA VAL A 576 -78.59 48.82 -33.76
C VAL A 576 -77.09 48.93 -33.46
N CYS A 577 -76.49 50.10 -33.61
CA CYS A 577 -75.07 50.29 -33.30
C CYS A 577 -74.82 50.15 -31.79
N LEU A 578 -75.71 50.69 -30.96
CA LEU A 578 -75.65 50.52 -29.50
C LEU A 578 -75.77 49.06 -29.08
N ALA A 579 -76.71 48.30 -29.65
CA ALA A 579 -76.84 46.86 -29.41
C ALA A 579 -75.59 46.10 -29.86
N SER A 580 -74.98 46.51 -30.98
CA SER A 580 -73.74 45.92 -31.50
C SER A 580 -72.53 46.20 -30.59
N ILE A 581 -72.47 47.38 -29.96
CA ILE A 581 -71.46 47.68 -28.93
C ILE A 581 -71.64 46.77 -27.70
N PHE A 582 -72.86 46.61 -27.18
CA PHE A 582 -73.12 45.67 -26.08
C PHE A 582 -72.85 44.21 -26.46
N GLY A 583 -73.12 43.84 -27.71
CA GLY A 583 -72.71 42.55 -28.29
C GLY A 583 -71.20 42.37 -28.29
N CYS A 584 -70.43 43.39 -28.68
CA CYS A 584 -68.97 43.37 -28.62
C CYS A 584 -68.45 43.19 -27.19
N TYR A 585 -69.06 43.83 -26.19
CA TYR A 585 -68.70 43.61 -24.78
C TYR A 585 -69.00 42.18 -24.31
N SER A 586 -70.10 41.60 -24.79
CA SER A 586 -70.42 40.20 -24.51
C SER A 586 -69.41 39.24 -25.16
N LEU A 587 -68.95 39.55 -26.37
CA LEU A 587 -67.90 38.80 -27.06
C LEU A 587 -66.52 39.00 -26.41
N TYR A 588 -66.22 40.18 -25.86
CA TYR A 588 -65.03 40.43 -25.05
C TYR A 588 -64.98 39.54 -23.82
N TRP A 589 -66.10 39.40 -23.11
CA TRP A 589 -66.16 38.53 -21.94
C TRP A 589 -65.96 37.04 -22.30
N LYS A 590 -66.38 36.62 -23.51
CA LYS A 590 -66.27 35.22 -23.95
C LYS A 590 -64.95 34.87 -24.65
N SER A 591 -64.45 35.73 -25.53
CA SER A 591 -63.37 35.35 -26.46
C SER A 591 -62.51 36.49 -27.05
N LEU A 592 -63.03 37.70 -27.26
CA LEU A 592 -62.23 38.79 -27.85
C LEU A 592 -61.16 39.27 -26.86
N ASN A 593 -59.97 39.58 -27.36
CA ASN A 593 -58.96 40.28 -26.56
C ASN A 593 -59.23 41.79 -26.50
N MET A 594 -58.54 42.49 -25.59
CA MET A 594 -58.77 43.91 -25.35
C MET A 594 -58.58 44.78 -26.60
N PHE A 595 -57.54 44.53 -27.39
CA PHE A 595 -57.24 45.34 -28.59
C PHE A 595 -58.27 45.14 -29.71
N GLN A 596 -58.75 43.91 -29.91
CA GLN A 596 -59.81 43.62 -30.87
C GLN A 596 -61.13 44.30 -30.47
N THR A 597 -61.50 44.20 -29.19
CA THR A 597 -62.70 44.87 -28.65
C THR A 597 -62.62 46.39 -28.85
N LEU A 598 -61.48 47.00 -28.49
CA LEU A 598 -61.27 48.44 -28.68
C LEU A 598 -61.34 48.84 -30.16
N LYS A 599 -60.78 48.04 -31.07
CA LYS A 599 -60.88 48.30 -32.51
C LYS A 599 -62.33 48.26 -32.99
N TYR A 600 -63.09 47.21 -32.64
CA TYR A 600 -64.48 47.07 -33.10
C TYR A 600 -65.40 48.12 -32.48
N VAL A 601 -65.28 48.36 -31.18
CA VAL A 601 -66.05 49.41 -30.50
C VAL A 601 -65.65 50.79 -31.02
N GLY A 602 -64.37 51.05 -31.26
CA GLY A 602 -63.90 52.31 -31.85
C GLY A 602 -64.52 52.57 -33.24
N LEU A 603 -64.54 51.54 -34.10
CA LEU A 603 -65.19 51.63 -35.41
C LEU A 603 -66.71 51.81 -35.29
N LEU A 604 -67.39 51.09 -34.39
CA LEU A 604 -68.83 51.21 -34.15
C LEU A 604 -69.21 52.55 -33.49
N SER A 605 -68.30 53.17 -32.74
CA SER A 605 -68.56 54.43 -32.03
C SER A 605 -68.81 55.60 -32.99
N ILE A 606 -68.15 55.62 -34.16
CA ILE A 606 -68.32 56.68 -35.16
C ILE A 606 -69.78 56.76 -35.68
N PRO A 607 -70.37 55.69 -36.26
CA PRO A 607 -71.77 55.74 -36.70
C PRO A 607 -72.73 55.88 -35.52
N THR A 608 -72.45 55.27 -34.36
CA THR A 608 -73.26 55.45 -33.14
C THR A 608 -73.36 56.93 -32.76
N PHE A 609 -72.23 57.65 -32.78
CA PHE A 609 -72.18 59.07 -32.46
C PHE A 609 -72.98 59.91 -33.47
N LEU A 610 -72.79 59.68 -34.78
CA LEU A 610 -73.49 60.43 -35.82
C LEU A 610 -75.01 60.20 -35.79
N PHE A 611 -75.45 58.94 -35.73
CA PHE A 611 -76.89 58.62 -35.64
C PHE A 611 -77.49 59.11 -34.32
N GLY A 612 -76.77 58.97 -33.21
CA GLY A 612 -77.19 59.45 -31.90
C GLY A 612 -77.35 60.97 -31.85
N ASN A 613 -76.38 61.72 -32.38
CA ASN A 613 -76.45 63.19 -32.42
C ASN A 613 -77.66 63.67 -33.23
N ARG A 614 -77.91 63.06 -34.41
CA ARG A 614 -79.08 63.40 -35.24
C ARG A 614 -80.39 63.01 -34.58
N LEU A 615 -80.47 61.83 -33.94
CA LEU A 615 -81.64 61.37 -33.20
C LEU A 615 -81.98 62.32 -32.06
N LEU A 616 -81.01 62.64 -31.20
CA LEU A 616 -81.19 63.51 -30.05
C LEU A 616 -81.54 64.94 -30.48
N SER A 617 -80.91 65.45 -31.54
CA SER A 617 -81.25 66.76 -32.12
C SER A 617 -82.69 66.80 -32.63
N ASN A 618 -83.15 65.75 -33.32
CA ASN A 618 -84.54 65.66 -33.78
C ASN A 618 -85.54 65.60 -32.63
N ILE A 619 -85.25 64.81 -31.58
CA ILE A 619 -86.09 64.73 -30.38
C ILE A 619 -86.14 66.10 -29.67
N ALA A 620 -85.00 66.79 -29.55
CA ALA A 620 -84.93 68.12 -28.95
C ALA A 620 -85.70 69.16 -29.77
N ALA A 621 -85.61 69.12 -31.11
CA ALA A 621 -86.38 69.99 -31.99
C ALA A 621 -87.89 69.72 -31.88
N GLN A 622 -88.30 68.45 -31.77
CA GLN A 622 -89.70 68.08 -31.54
C GLN A 622 -90.24 68.51 -30.17
N ARG A 623 -89.39 68.64 -29.14
CA ARG A 623 -89.78 69.15 -27.81
C ARG A 623 -89.82 70.68 -27.72
N LYS A 624 -89.11 71.38 -28.60
CA LYS A 624 -89.11 72.86 -28.69
C LYS A 624 -90.26 73.39 -29.56
N LYS A 625 -90.84 72.53 -30.40
CA LYS A 625 -92.17 72.71 -30.96
C LYS A 625 -93.21 72.22 -29.94
#